data_AF-A0A917QID9-F1
#
_entry.id   AF-A0A917QID9-F1
#
_cell.length_a   1.000
_cell.length_b   1.000
_cell.length_c   1.000
_cell.angle_alpha   90.00
_cell.angle_beta   90.00
_cell.angle_gamma   90.00
#
_symmetry.space_group_name_H-M   'P 1'
#
loop_
_entity.id
_entity.type
_entity.pdbx_description
1 polymer ?
#
loop_
_entity_poly.entity_id
_entity_poly.type
_entity_poly.pdbx_seq_one_letter_code
_entity_poly.pdbx_strand_id
1 'polypeptide(L)'
;MVTSIYRVQSHACKTPDAPTSSLVAPRAPAAPGPVASPLLDADAQVAILAAVGDAGVIGLGDLVLAIPGHPRPISAVWALVSAGLLAADPGAPFDADLRIWRTAAA
;
A
#
# COMPACT_ATOMS: atom_id res chain seq x y z
N MET A 1 -5.50 35.59 2.75
CA MET A 1 -4.42 35.83 3.72
C MET A 1 -5.05 35.89 5.10
N VAL A 2 -4.93 34.83 5.91
CA VAL A 2 -5.38 34.85 7.31
C VAL A 2 -4.19 34.47 8.17
N THR A 3 -3.84 35.39 9.05
CA THR A 3 -2.63 35.41 9.88
C THR A 3 -2.88 34.59 11.15
N SER A 4 -1.96 33.67 11.39
CA SER A 4 -1.72 32.97 12.66
C SER A 4 -1.57 33.93 13.84
N ILE A 5 -2.11 33.57 15.01
CA ILE A 5 -1.49 33.77 16.34
C ILE A 5 -2.46 33.30 17.40
N TYR A 6 -2.07 32.34 18.26
CA TYR A 6 -2.10 32.51 19.73
C TYR A 6 -1.27 31.37 20.35
N ARG A 7 -0.27 31.82 21.12
CA ARG A 7 0.83 31.10 21.74
C ARG A 7 0.68 31.23 23.25
N VAL A 8 0.97 30.14 24.00
CA VAL A 8 1.41 30.06 25.42
C VAL A 8 0.39 30.54 26.48
N GLN A 9 -0.25 29.68 27.30
CA GLN A 9 0.22 28.79 28.40
C GLN A 9 0.50 29.54 29.72
N SER A 10 -0.03 28.99 30.84
CA SER A 10 0.37 29.09 32.29
C SER A 10 -0.69 29.68 33.26
N HIS A 11 -1.05 29.16 34.45
CA HIS A 11 -0.66 28.01 35.30
C HIS A 11 -1.74 27.71 36.38
N ALA A 12 -1.83 26.42 36.78
CA ALA A 12 -2.16 25.86 38.13
C ALA A 12 -3.58 26.07 38.72
N CYS A 13 -4.24 25.13 39.42
CA CYS A 13 -3.79 24.03 40.28
C CYS A 13 -4.76 22.83 40.20
N LYS A 14 -4.24 21.58 40.29
CA LYS A 14 -4.60 20.54 41.28
C LYS A 14 -4.34 19.13 40.73
N THR A 15 -3.30 18.50 41.29
CA THR A 15 -2.89 17.10 41.15
C THR A 15 -3.82 16.17 41.98
N PRO A 16 -3.69 14.84 41.89
CA PRO A 16 -3.96 13.94 40.76
C PRO A 16 -5.11 12.96 41.10
N ASP A 17 -5.97 12.63 40.15
CA ASP A 17 -6.68 11.34 40.23
C ASP A 17 -6.72 10.77 38.83
N ALA A 18 -6.00 9.67 38.65
CA ALA A 18 -5.95 8.94 37.42
C ALA A 18 -7.16 8.02 37.34
N PRO A 19 -8.04 8.19 36.34
CA PRO A 19 -8.46 7.08 35.55
C PRO A 19 -7.47 6.98 34.40
N THR A 20 -6.88 5.79 34.25
CA THR A 20 -6.13 5.34 33.08
C THR A 20 -6.92 5.68 31.81
N SER A 21 -6.72 6.89 31.28
CA SER A 21 -7.13 7.23 29.93
C SER A 21 -6.13 6.52 29.05
N SER A 22 -6.44 5.26 28.73
CA SER A 22 -5.80 4.53 27.64
C SER A 22 -5.75 5.47 26.46
N LEU A 23 -4.57 6.05 26.25
CA LEU A 23 -4.21 6.66 24.98
C LEU A 23 -4.29 5.50 24.00
N VAL A 24 -5.46 5.35 23.38
CA VAL A 24 -5.58 4.68 22.10
C VAL A 24 -4.59 5.45 21.23
N ALA A 25 -3.39 4.88 21.10
CA ALA A 25 -2.45 5.32 20.09
C ALA A 25 -3.26 5.43 18.80
N PRO A 26 -3.17 6.53 18.04
CA PRO A 26 -3.73 6.54 16.70
C PRO A 26 -3.13 5.32 16.02
N ARG A 27 -3.99 4.33 15.77
CA ARG A 27 -3.61 3.09 15.14
C ARG A 27 -3.11 3.53 13.77
N ALA A 28 -1.79 3.64 13.64
CA ALA A 28 -1.15 3.86 12.36
C ALA A 28 -1.80 2.85 11.40
N PRO A 29 -2.23 3.25 10.20
CA PRO A 29 -2.74 2.29 9.23
C PRO A 29 -1.70 1.18 9.19
N ALA A 30 -2.11 -0.03 9.56
CA ALA A 30 -1.20 -1.16 9.49
C ALA A 30 -0.77 -1.18 8.03
N ALA A 31 0.50 -0.82 7.76
CA ALA A 31 1.04 -0.85 6.42
C ALA A 31 0.66 -2.22 5.87
N PRO A 32 -0.08 -2.29 4.74
CA PRO A 32 -0.64 -3.55 4.30
C PRO A 32 0.52 -4.53 4.19
N GLY A 33 0.49 -5.53 5.07
CA GLY A 33 1.55 -6.52 5.17
C GLY A 33 1.66 -7.29 3.85
N PRO A 34 2.76 -8.05 3.67
CA PRO A 34 2.88 -8.92 2.50
C PRO A 34 1.62 -9.77 2.36
N VAL A 35 1.12 -9.88 1.14
CA VAL A 35 -0.11 -10.63 0.88
C VAL A 35 0.27 -12.08 1.06
N ALA A 36 -0.26 -12.71 2.10
CA ALA A 36 -0.04 -14.13 2.36
C ALA A 36 -0.82 -14.95 1.33
N SER A 37 -0.30 -15.03 0.11
CA SER A 37 -0.81 -15.89 -0.95
C SER A 37 0.24 -16.97 -1.24
N PRO A 38 -0.14 -18.27 -1.29
CA PRO A 38 0.80 -19.35 -1.61
C PRO A 38 1.35 -19.27 -3.04
N LEU A 39 0.85 -18.33 -3.85
CA LEU A 39 1.26 -18.08 -5.22
C LEU A 39 2.12 -16.81 -5.36
N LEU A 40 2.51 -16.20 -4.25
CA LEU A 40 3.24 -14.93 -4.22
C LEU A 40 4.37 -15.01 -3.21
N ASP A 41 5.58 -15.30 -3.69
CA ASP A 41 6.79 -15.19 -2.90
C ASP A 41 7.09 -13.73 -2.54
N ALA A 42 7.72 -13.49 -1.38
CA ALA A 42 8.04 -12.14 -0.92
C ALA A 42 8.93 -11.38 -1.93
N ASP A 43 9.86 -12.08 -2.57
CA ASP A 43 10.75 -11.50 -3.58
C ASP A 43 9.99 -11.06 -4.84
N ALA A 44 9.08 -11.92 -5.34
CA ALA A 44 8.22 -11.59 -6.46
C ALA A 44 7.27 -10.43 -6.12
N GLN A 45 6.73 -10.39 -4.90
CA GLN A 45 5.91 -9.27 -4.43
C GLN A 45 6.69 -7.96 -4.44
N VAL A 46 7.92 -7.94 -3.92
CA VAL A 46 8.77 -6.75 -3.90
C VAL A 46 9.12 -6.32 -5.33
N ALA A 47 9.49 -7.25 -6.20
CA ALA A 47 9.83 -6.96 -7.59
C ALA A 47 8.65 -6.31 -8.34
N ILE A 48 7.44 -6.88 -8.22
CA ILE A 48 6.23 -6.33 -8.84
C ILE A 48 5.92 -4.94 -8.29
N LEU A 49 5.91 -4.77 -6.96
CA LEU A 49 5.56 -3.48 -6.34
C LEU A 49 6.61 -2.39 -6.61
N ALA A 50 7.89 -2.76 -6.75
CA ALA A 50 8.95 -1.86 -7.14
C ALA A 50 8.79 -1.41 -8.61
N ALA A 51 8.53 -2.35 -9.53
CA ALA A 51 8.34 -2.04 -10.95
C ALA A 51 7.14 -1.11 -11.18
N VAL A 52 5.99 -1.37 -10.52
CA VAL A 52 4.83 -0.48 -10.57
C VAL A 52 5.13 0.87 -9.89
N GLY A 53 5.90 0.87 -8.81
CA GLY A 53 6.26 2.10 -8.08
C GLY A 53 7.15 3.05 -8.89
N ASP A 54 8.04 2.50 -9.72
CA ASP A 54 8.93 3.27 -10.59
C ASP A 54 8.21 3.83 -11.82
N ALA A 55 7.41 2.99 -12.49
CA ALA A 55 6.70 3.36 -13.72
C ALA A 55 5.39 4.14 -13.46
N GLY A 56 4.79 3.99 -12.28
CA GLY A 56 3.46 4.49 -11.93
C GLY A 56 2.32 3.66 -12.56
N VAL A 57 2.39 3.44 -13.88
CA VAL A 57 1.53 2.54 -14.65
C VAL A 57 2.42 1.68 -15.54
N ILE A 58 2.22 0.37 -15.51
CA ILE A 58 3.06 -0.60 -16.23
C ILE A 58 2.19 -1.65 -16.93
N GLY A 59 2.63 -2.16 -18.07
CA GLY A 59 1.97 -3.26 -18.77
C GLY A 59 2.13 -4.59 -18.04
N LEU A 60 1.15 -5.48 -18.17
CA LEU A 60 1.22 -6.84 -17.65
C LEU A 60 2.43 -7.61 -18.22
N GLY A 61 2.78 -7.38 -19.49
CA GLY A 61 3.95 -8.00 -20.12
C GLY A 61 5.26 -7.62 -19.44
N ASP A 62 5.48 -6.33 -19.19
CA ASP A 62 6.66 -5.84 -18.48
C ASP A 62 6.72 -6.36 -17.04
N LEU A 63 5.58 -6.47 -16.37
CA LEU A 63 5.51 -7.06 -15.04
C LEU A 63 5.91 -8.53 -15.02
N VAL A 64 5.49 -9.31 -16.04
CA VAL A 64 5.92 -10.71 -16.17
C VAL A 64 7.44 -10.78 -16.42
N LEU A 65 8.01 -9.86 -17.19
CA LEU A 65 9.45 -9.78 -17.41
C LEU A 65 10.24 -9.39 -16.16
N ALA A 66 9.63 -8.67 -15.21
CA ALA A 66 10.25 -8.33 -13.93
C ALA A 66 10.39 -9.52 -12.97
N ILE A 67 9.68 -10.63 -13.23
CA ILE A 67 9.73 -11.86 -12.42
C ILE A 67 9.99 -13.12 -13.29
N PRO A 68 11.14 -13.19 -14.00
CA PRO A 68 11.39 -14.21 -15.02
C PRO A 68 11.54 -15.63 -14.48
N GLY A 69 11.69 -15.80 -13.15
CA GLY A 69 11.82 -17.10 -12.49
C GLY A 69 10.53 -17.62 -11.84
N HIS A 70 9.43 -16.87 -11.88
CA HIS A 70 8.21 -17.26 -11.16
C HIS A 70 7.41 -18.30 -11.97
N PRO A 71 6.97 -19.43 -11.39
CA PRO A 71 6.29 -20.49 -12.14
C PRO A 71 4.93 -20.06 -12.71
N ARG A 72 4.29 -19.04 -12.10
CA ARG A 72 2.98 -18.51 -12.50
C ARG A 72 2.93 -16.99 -12.35
N PRO A 73 3.63 -16.22 -13.21
CA PRO A 73 3.83 -14.78 -12.99
C PRO A 73 2.52 -13.98 -13.06
N ILE A 74 1.64 -14.35 -14.00
CA ILE A 74 0.30 -13.75 -14.13
C ILE A 74 -0.53 -13.96 -12.87
N SER A 75 -0.48 -15.15 -12.27
CA SER A 75 -1.22 -15.45 -11.03
C SER A 75 -0.69 -14.66 -9.83
N ALA A 76 0.61 -14.41 -9.75
CA ALA A 76 1.22 -13.57 -8.71
C ALA A 76 0.73 -12.11 -8.81
N VAL A 77 0.71 -11.55 -10.03
CA VAL A 77 0.17 -10.20 -10.28
C VAL A 77 -1.30 -10.12 -9.88
N TRP A 78 -2.11 -11.11 -10.25
CA TRP A 78 -3.53 -11.15 -9.86
C TRP A 78 -3.76 -11.37 -8.37
N ALA A 79 -2.86 -12.06 -7.67
CA ALA A 79 -2.94 -12.17 -6.21
C ALA A 79 -2.80 -10.80 -5.54
N LEU A 80 -1.93 -9.94 -6.07
CA LEU A 80 -1.77 -8.56 -5.61
C LEU A 80 -2.97 -7.68 -5.96
N VAL A 81 -3.57 -7.86 -7.14
CA VAL A 81 -4.81 -7.18 -7.52
C VAL A 81 -5.97 -7.63 -6.62
N SER A 82 -6.10 -8.93 -6.36
CA SER A 82 -7.14 -9.50 -5.49
C SER A 82 -6.98 -9.06 -4.04
N ALA A 83 -5.75 -8.81 -3.60
CA ALA A 83 -5.45 -8.23 -2.29
C ALA A 83 -5.64 -6.70 -2.23
N GLY A 84 -6.01 -6.08 -3.35
CA GLY A 84 -6.27 -4.64 -3.42
C GLY A 84 -5.01 -3.79 -3.33
N LEU A 85 -3.81 -4.33 -3.60
CA LEU A 85 -2.55 -3.58 -3.69
C LEU A 85 -2.28 -3.04 -5.10
N LEU A 86 -2.84 -3.70 -6.10
CA LEU A 86 -2.77 -3.29 -7.49
C LEU A 86 -4.18 -3.18 -8.06
N ALA A 87 -4.33 -2.40 -9.11
CA ALA A 87 -5.52 -2.37 -9.94
C ALA A 87 -5.11 -2.57 -11.40
N ALA A 88 -6.00 -3.16 -12.17
CA ALA A 88 -5.86 -3.37 -13.60
C ALA A 88 -7.01 -2.67 -14.33
N ASP A 89 -6.79 -2.27 -15.59
CA ASP A 89 -7.81 -1.65 -16.41
C ASP A 89 -8.93 -2.66 -16.76
N PRO A 90 -10.16 -2.48 -16.26
CA PRO A 90 -11.25 -3.42 -16.51
C PRO A 90 -11.84 -3.31 -17.93
N GLY A 91 -11.55 -2.22 -18.65
CA GLY A 91 -12.01 -2.00 -20.01
C GLY A 91 -11.02 -2.47 -21.08
N ALA A 92 -9.78 -2.80 -20.67
CA ALA A 92 -8.74 -3.25 -21.58
C ALA A 92 -8.85 -4.77 -21.84
N PRO A 93 -8.44 -5.23 -23.04
CA PRO A 93 -8.23 -6.65 -23.29
C PRO A 93 -7.16 -7.24 -22.34
N PHE A 94 -7.31 -8.54 -22.04
CA PHE A 94 -6.39 -9.25 -21.16
C PHE A 94 -5.18 -9.75 -21.95
N ASP A 95 -4.22 -8.87 -22.19
CA ASP A 95 -2.97 -9.14 -22.91
C ASP A 95 -1.77 -8.39 -22.30
N ALA A 96 -0.63 -8.38 -23.00
CA ALA A 96 0.62 -7.79 -22.51
C ALA A 96 0.50 -6.28 -22.23
N ASP A 97 -0.36 -5.57 -22.95
CA ASP A 97 -0.60 -4.13 -22.82
C ASP A 97 -1.59 -3.78 -21.69
N LEU A 98 -2.12 -4.78 -20.97
CA LEU A 98 -3.01 -4.54 -19.84
C LEU A 98 -2.32 -3.65 -18.80
N ARG A 99 -2.89 -2.47 -18.58
CA ARG A 99 -2.32 -1.47 -17.67
C ARG A 99 -2.60 -1.83 -16.23
N ILE A 100 -1.54 -1.83 -15.43
CA ILE A 100 -1.56 -2.14 -14.00
C ILE A 100 -0.91 -0.98 -13.24
N TRP A 101 -1.54 -0.57 -12.14
CA TRP A 101 -1.05 0.53 -11.29
C TRP A 101 -1.24 0.20 -9.81
N ARG A 102 -0.51 0.93 -8.95
CA ARG A 102 -0.63 0.78 -7.51
C ARG A 102 -1.91 1.43 -7.01
N THR A 103 -2.63 0.75 -6.14
CA THR A 103 -3.73 1.37 -5.39
C THR A 103 -3.13 2.15 -4.22
N ALA A 104 -3.59 3.38 -4.02
CA ALA A 104 -3.37 4.06 -2.74
C ALA A 104 -4.23 3.29 -1.73
N ALA A 105 -3.62 2.45 -0.90
CA ALA A 105 -4.31 1.83 0.21
C ALA A 105 -5.07 2.92 0.99
N ALA A 106 -6.38 2.75 1.13
CA ALA A 106 -7.24 3.63 1.92
C ALA A 106 -7.03 3.40 3.42
#